data_AF-A0A7C9DVB0-F1
#
_entry.id   AF-A0A7C9DVB0-F1
#
_cell.length_a   1.000
_cell.length_b   1.000
_cell.length_c   1.000
_cell.angle_alpha   90.00
_cell.angle_beta   90.00
_cell.angle_gamma   90.00
#
_symmetry.space_group_name_H-M   'P 1'
#
loop_
_entity.id
_entity.type
_entity.pdbx_description
1 polymer ?
#
loop_
_entity_poly.entity_id
_entity_poly.type
_entity_poly.pdbx_seq_one_letter_code
_entity_poly.pdbx_strand_id
1 'polypeptide(L)'
;HLQRARNVIITNTQIGTGDDCVSIGDHTYNIDVLNITCGPGHGVSIGSLGRGGSYVDVRNILVRNVYFKGTTNGARIKTWQEGRGFVKRVIYENLFFNLVKNPLIIDQNYGARGAKLQVFSVVIFFKCPMENFSMQNLTRRSLLVSENFLSTVYDPYNDHHQRLKTVFVF
;
A
#
# COMPACT_ATOMS: atom_id res chain seq x y z
N HIS A 1 3.70 15.28 0.30
CA HIS A 1 4.04 14.25 1.29
C HIS A 1 3.20 14.48 2.54
N LEU A 2 2.55 13.44 3.08
CA LEU A 2 1.75 13.48 4.30
C LEU A 2 2.42 12.61 5.37
N GLN A 3 2.66 13.16 6.56
CA GLN A 3 3.28 12.46 7.69
C GLN A 3 2.61 12.96 8.97
N ARG A 4 2.20 12.05 9.86
CA ARG A 4 1.46 12.39 11.09
C ARG A 4 0.23 13.29 10.84
N ALA A 5 -0.40 13.13 9.67
CA ALA A 5 -1.51 13.98 9.22
C ALA A 5 -2.88 13.34 9.50
N ARG A 6 -3.92 14.17 9.61
CA ARG A 6 -5.30 13.71 9.90
C ARG A 6 -6.32 14.52 9.12
N ASN A 7 -7.38 13.87 8.64
CA ASN A 7 -8.54 14.49 8.00
C ASN A 7 -8.15 15.38 6.81
N VAL A 8 -7.39 14.80 5.88
CA VAL A 8 -6.90 15.51 4.69
C VAL A 8 -7.58 14.97 3.45
N ILE A 9 -8.03 15.88 2.58
CA ILE A 9 -8.59 15.56 1.28
C ILE A 9 -7.70 16.20 0.21
N ILE A 10 -7.19 15.37 -0.69
CA ILE A 10 -6.47 15.78 -1.90
C ILE A 10 -7.40 15.49 -3.07
N THR A 11 -7.90 16.53 -3.76
CA THR A 11 -8.90 16.33 -4.81
C THR A 11 -8.83 17.29 -5.97
N ASN A 12 -9.26 16.83 -7.16
CA ASN A 12 -9.39 17.63 -8.39
C ASN A 12 -8.09 18.30 -8.83
N THR A 13 -6.98 17.55 -8.76
CA THR A 13 -5.65 18.05 -9.09
C THR A 13 -4.92 17.17 -10.09
N GLN A 14 -4.00 17.78 -10.84
CA GLN A 14 -3.04 17.07 -11.69
C GLN A 14 -1.64 17.19 -11.05
N ILE A 15 -0.99 16.05 -10.84
CA ILE A 15 0.31 15.97 -10.16
C ILE A 15 1.27 15.22 -11.07
N GLY A 16 2.32 15.90 -11.52
CA GLY A 16 3.43 15.32 -12.25
C GLY A 16 4.74 15.64 -11.52
N THR A 17 5.50 14.63 -11.14
CA THR A 17 6.78 14.80 -10.45
C THR A 17 7.80 13.75 -10.92
N GLY A 18 9.01 13.81 -10.38
CA GLY A 18 10.01 12.73 -10.54
C GLY A 18 9.83 11.57 -9.54
N ASP A 19 8.88 11.66 -8.60
CA ASP A 19 8.66 10.71 -7.51
C ASP A 19 7.15 10.50 -7.22
N ASP A 20 6.76 10.11 -6.01
CA ASP A 20 5.38 9.87 -5.60
C ASP A 20 4.51 11.12 -5.82
N CYS A 21 3.39 10.97 -6.54
CA CYS A 21 2.39 12.05 -6.65
C CYS A 21 1.80 12.38 -5.27
N VAL A 22 1.52 11.33 -4.50
CA VAL A 22 1.12 11.42 -3.10
C VAL A 22 1.86 10.33 -2.34
N SER A 23 2.53 10.72 -1.26
CA SER A 23 3.15 9.80 -0.30
C SER A 23 2.51 9.98 1.07
N ILE A 24 2.07 8.87 1.67
CA ILE A 24 1.38 8.80 2.97
C ILE A 24 2.26 8.01 3.93
N GLY A 25 2.85 8.68 4.91
CA GLY A 25 3.77 8.08 5.89
C GLY A 25 3.13 7.80 7.25
N ASP A 26 3.97 7.39 8.22
CA ASP A 26 3.54 6.87 9.53
C ASP A 26 2.59 7.82 10.29
N HIS A 27 1.71 7.22 11.11
CA HIS A 27 0.74 7.91 11.99
C HIS A 27 -0.25 8.82 11.26
N THR A 28 -0.65 8.43 10.06
CA THR A 28 -1.53 9.22 9.20
C THR A 28 -2.91 8.56 9.07
N TYR A 29 -3.98 9.34 9.24
CA TYR A 29 -5.34 8.80 9.32
C TYR A 29 -6.38 9.64 8.56
N ASN A 30 -7.43 9.00 8.07
CA ASN A 30 -8.58 9.66 7.42
C ASN A 30 -8.12 10.55 6.26
N ILE A 31 -7.55 9.89 5.24
CA ILE A 31 -7.02 10.57 4.05
C ILE A 31 -7.81 10.12 2.84
N ASP A 32 -8.31 11.10 2.10
CA ASP A 32 -9.01 10.88 0.84
C ASP A 32 -8.19 11.48 -0.31
N VAL A 33 -7.87 10.65 -1.30
CA VAL A 33 -7.23 11.06 -2.56
C VAL A 33 -8.23 10.80 -3.68
N LEU A 34 -8.88 11.85 -4.17
CA LEU A 34 -10.09 11.75 -4.99
C LEU A 34 -9.96 12.52 -6.30
N ASN A 35 -10.28 11.89 -7.43
CA ASN A 35 -10.37 12.58 -8.73
C ASN A 35 -9.06 13.29 -9.11
N ILE A 36 -7.94 12.57 -9.09
CA ILE A 36 -6.63 13.14 -9.45
C ILE A 36 -6.06 12.48 -10.72
N THR A 37 -5.25 13.26 -11.45
CA THR A 37 -4.34 12.71 -12.47
C THR A 37 -2.94 12.67 -11.90
N CYS A 38 -2.32 11.50 -11.90
CA CYS A 38 -0.95 11.29 -11.41
C CYS A 38 -0.04 10.85 -12.55
N GLY A 39 0.95 11.66 -12.90
CA GLY A 39 1.86 11.33 -13.99
C GLY A 39 2.56 12.51 -14.64
N PRO A 40 3.87 12.41 -14.95
CA PRO A 40 4.78 11.30 -14.61
C PRO A 40 5.08 11.22 -13.09
N GLY A 41 5.70 10.12 -12.63
CA GLY A 41 6.07 9.91 -11.23
C GLY A 41 6.06 8.45 -10.76
N HIS A 42 5.99 8.23 -9.44
CA HIS A 42 6.01 6.91 -8.79
C HIS A 42 4.64 6.40 -8.33
N GLY A 43 3.57 7.16 -8.56
CA GLY A 43 2.20 6.77 -8.22
C GLY A 43 1.70 7.38 -6.91
N VAL A 44 0.67 6.76 -6.34
CA VAL A 44 0.15 7.06 -5.01
C VAL A 44 0.66 5.97 -4.07
N SER A 45 1.51 6.37 -3.13
CA SER A 45 2.24 5.46 -2.25
C SER A 45 1.85 5.63 -0.80
N ILE A 46 1.49 4.54 -0.14
CA ILE A 46 1.50 4.42 1.31
C ILE A 46 2.89 3.92 1.73
N GLY A 47 3.64 4.78 2.40
CA GLY A 47 4.99 4.55 2.89
C GLY A 47 6.08 5.40 2.24
N SER A 48 7.36 5.09 2.47
CA SER A 48 7.83 3.91 3.21
C SER A 48 7.47 3.98 4.69
N LEU A 49 6.86 2.92 5.23
CA LEU A 49 6.42 2.86 6.61
C LEU A 49 7.37 2.04 7.47
N GLY A 50 7.54 2.41 8.74
CA GLY A 50 8.21 1.54 9.70
C GLY A 50 9.74 1.61 9.69
N ARG A 51 10.34 2.65 9.08
CA ARG A 51 11.80 2.78 8.95
C ARG A 51 12.49 2.71 10.30
N GLY A 52 13.52 1.87 10.42
CA GLY A 52 14.27 1.73 11.68
C GLY A 52 13.45 1.08 12.81
N GLY A 53 12.40 0.33 12.46
CA GLY A 53 11.56 -0.40 13.40
C GLY A 53 10.52 0.49 14.09
N SER A 54 10.23 1.66 13.49
CA SER A 54 9.21 2.58 13.96
C SER A 54 7.84 1.91 14.00
N TYR A 55 6.99 2.39 14.92
CA TYR A 55 5.61 1.96 14.98
C TYR A 55 4.80 2.65 13.88
N VAL A 56 4.07 1.85 13.12
CA VAL A 56 3.21 2.22 12.00
C VAL A 56 1.77 2.17 12.49
N ASP A 57 1.07 3.26 12.28
CA ASP A 57 -0.38 3.29 12.44
C ASP A 57 -0.91 4.13 11.29
N VAL A 58 -1.36 3.47 10.24
CA VAL A 58 -1.98 4.13 9.07
C VAL A 58 -3.34 3.51 8.89
N ARG A 59 -4.39 4.34 8.88
CA ARG A 59 -5.75 3.81 8.70
C ARG A 59 -6.70 4.77 8.02
N ASN A 60 -7.76 4.22 7.44
CA ASN A 60 -8.80 4.98 6.74
C ASN A 60 -8.22 5.79 5.59
N ILE A 61 -7.70 5.08 4.59
CA ILE A 61 -7.16 5.70 3.39
C ILE A 61 -8.07 5.31 2.23
N LEU A 62 -8.65 6.30 1.57
CA LEU A 62 -9.42 6.13 0.35
C LEU A 62 -8.65 6.77 -0.80
N VAL A 63 -8.32 5.97 -1.81
CA VAL A 63 -7.75 6.46 -3.07
C VAL A 63 -8.72 6.07 -4.17
N ARG A 64 -9.38 7.06 -4.76
CA ARG A 64 -10.49 6.81 -5.67
C ARG A 64 -10.49 7.71 -6.89
N ASN A 65 -10.91 7.16 -8.03
CA ASN A 65 -11.02 7.87 -9.30
C ASN A 65 -9.68 8.51 -9.68
N VAL A 66 -8.61 7.69 -9.76
CA VAL A 66 -7.27 8.17 -10.09
C VAL A 66 -6.85 7.72 -11.47
N TYR A 67 -6.44 8.68 -12.30
CA TYR A 67 -5.85 8.41 -13.61
C TYR A 67 -4.32 8.49 -13.54
N PHE A 68 -3.67 7.34 -13.63
CA PHE A 68 -2.22 7.21 -13.65
C PHE A 68 -1.70 7.22 -15.10
N LYS A 69 -0.75 8.10 -15.41
CA LYS A 69 -0.16 8.24 -16.75
C LYS A 69 1.36 8.25 -16.70
N GLY A 70 2.01 7.28 -17.37
CA GLY A 70 3.47 7.26 -17.50
C GLY A 70 4.21 7.15 -16.17
N THR A 71 3.59 6.55 -15.14
CA THR A 71 4.19 6.37 -13.82
C THR A 71 4.91 5.04 -13.71
N THR A 72 5.88 4.95 -12.79
CA THR A 72 6.52 3.66 -12.48
C THR A 72 5.58 2.75 -11.70
N ASN A 73 4.74 3.30 -10.83
CA ASN A 73 3.70 2.54 -10.15
C ASN A 73 2.36 3.28 -10.17
N GLY A 74 1.27 2.54 -9.98
CA GLY A 74 -0.05 3.09 -9.74
C GLY A 74 -0.31 3.23 -8.25
N ALA A 75 -1.06 2.28 -7.70
CA ALA A 75 -1.23 2.12 -6.25
C ALA A 75 -0.03 1.38 -5.66
N ARG A 76 0.54 1.89 -4.56
CA ARG A 76 1.70 1.26 -3.92
C ARG A 76 1.61 1.28 -2.41
N ILE A 77 2.00 0.18 -1.77
CA ILE A 77 2.26 0.12 -0.33
C ILE A 77 3.69 -0.38 -0.12
N LYS A 78 4.50 0.37 0.65
CA LYS A 78 5.90 0.03 0.94
C LYS A 78 6.16 0.07 2.44
N THR A 79 6.53 -1.05 3.04
CA THR A 79 6.92 -1.14 4.45
C THR A 79 8.34 -1.70 4.58
N TRP A 80 9.10 -1.16 5.52
CA TRP A 80 10.38 -1.75 5.95
C TRP A 80 10.11 -3.05 6.71
N GLN A 81 11.00 -4.04 6.57
CA GLN A 81 10.83 -5.37 7.18
C GLN A 81 10.80 -5.31 8.71
N GLU A 82 11.55 -4.38 9.29
CA GLU A 82 11.63 -4.17 10.74
C GLU A 82 10.43 -3.42 11.34
N GLY A 83 9.61 -2.77 10.50
CA GLY A 83 8.48 -1.93 10.91
C GLY A 83 7.42 -2.70 11.71
N ARG A 84 6.89 -2.09 12.78
CA ARG A 84 5.89 -2.71 13.67
C ARG A 84 4.58 -1.92 13.63
N GLY A 85 3.42 -2.52 13.87
CA GLY A 85 2.14 -1.80 13.95
C GLY A 85 1.15 -2.28 12.90
N PHE A 86 0.46 -1.41 12.16
CA PHE A 86 -0.52 -1.84 11.16
C PHE A 86 -0.88 -0.79 10.10
N VAL A 87 -1.33 -1.30 8.96
CA VAL A 87 -2.03 -0.51 7.93
C VAL A 87 -3.43 -1.08 7.76
N LYS A 88 -4.49 -0.33 8.10
CA LYS A 88 -5.86 -0.87 8.12
C LYS A 88 -6.85 -0.03 7.34
N ARG A 89 -7.87 -0.65 6.73
CA ARG A 89 -8.95 0.04 6.03
C ARG A 89 -8.40 0.96 4.94
N VAL A 90 -7.76 0.34 3.95
CA VAL A 90 -7.24 1.00 2.76
C VAL A 90 -8.05 0.54 1.56
N ILE A 91 -8.61 1.50 0.82
CA ILE A 91 -9.45 1.25 -0.34
C ILE A 91 -8.83 1.95 -1.54
N TYR A 92 -8.54 1.18 -2.59
CA TYR A 92 -8.21 1.70 -3.92
C TYR A 92 -9.37 1.39 -4.87
N GLU A 93 -10.03 2.40 -5.40
CA GLU A 93 -11.25 2.22 -6.19
C GLU A 93 -11.21 3.04 -7.48
N ASN A 94 -11.69 2.49 -8.60
CA ASN A 94 -11.78 3.19 -9.88
C ASN A 94 -10.42 3.79 -10.31
N LEU A 95 -9.43 2.91 -10.50
CA LEU A 95 -8.09 3.33 -10.92
C LEU A 95 -7.88 3.04 -12.41
N PHE A 96 -7.36 4.03 -13.10
CA PHE A 96 -7.17 4.01 -14.54
C PHE A 96 -5.67 4.10 -14.83
N PHE A 97 -5.13 3.14 -15.58
CA PHE A 97 -3.69 3.05 -15.85
C PHE A 97 -3.39 3.20 -17.33
N ASN A 98 -2.54 4.17 -17.67
CA ASN A 98 -2.00 4.37 -19.00
C ASN A 98 -0.47 4.46 -18.95
N LEU A 99 0.23 3.56 -19.65
CA LEU A 99 1.70 3.48 -19.66
C LEU A 99 2.31 3.39 -18.24
N VAL A 100 1.63 2.70 -17.33
CA VAL A 100 2.10 2.47 -15.96
C VAL A 100 2.85 1.15 -15.88
N LYS A 101 4.07 1.14 -15.34
CA LYS A 101 4.89 -0.08 -15.28
C LYS A 101 4.32 -1.11 -14.31
N ASN A 102 4.08 -0.70 -13.06
CA ASN A 102 3.48 -1.55 -12.03
C ASN A 102 2.16 -0.92 -11.56
N PRO A 103 1.00 -1.25 -12.17
CA PRO A 103 -0.30 -0.70 -11.77
C PRO A 103 -0.57 -0.82 -10.27
N LEU A 104 -0.06 -1.91 -9.67
CA LEU A 104 -0.17 -2.17 -8.26
C LEU A 104 1.03 -2.94 -7.73
N ILE A 105 1.56 -2.49 -6.58
CA ILE A 105 2.63 -3.18 -5.86
C ILE A 105 2.46 -3.04 -4.35
N ILE A 106 2.66 -4.16 -3.64
CA ILE A 106 2.81 -4.18 -2.20
C ILE A 106 4.17 -4.81 -1.90
N ASP A 107 5.04 -4.03 -1.26
CA ASP A 107 6.40 -4.40 -0.91
C ASP A 107 6.60 -4.27 0.60
N GLN A 108 6.66 -5.40 1.30
CA GLN A 108 6.89 -5.44 2.75
C GLN A 108 8.37 -5.64 3.12
N ASN A 109 9.26 -5.56 2.13
CA ASN A 109 10.70 -5.67 2.30
C ASN A 109 11.44 -4.44 1.75
N TYR A 110 10.82 -3.28 1.87
CA TYR A 110 11.32 -2.06 1.25
C TYR A 110 12.71 -1.70 1.79
N GLY A 111 13.66 -1.45 0.89
CA GLY A 111 15.01 -1.02 1.25
C GLY A 111 15.99 -2.14 1.63
N ALA A 112 15.54 -3.40 1.70
CA ALA A 112 16.44 -4.53 1.92
C ALA A 112 17.28 -4.81 0.66
N ARG A 113 18.49 -4.24 0.63
CA ARG A 113 19.52 -4.61 -0.36
C ARG A 113 20.42 -5.67 0.25
N GLY A 114 20.30 -6.93 -0.17
CA GLY A 114 21.31 -7.97 0.08
C GLY A 114 21.15 -8.84 1.34
N ALA A 115 20.10 -8.69 2.15
CA ALA A 115 19.78 -9.68 3.16
C ALA A 115 19.07 -10.88 2.49
N LYS A 116 19.80 -11.96 2.23
CA LYS A 116 19.20 -13.26 1.90
C LYS A 116 18.22 -13.59 3.03
N LEU A 117 16.93 -13.70 2.72
CA LEU A 117 15.99 -14.42 3.57
C LEU A 117 16.59 -15.81 3.82
N GLN A 118 17.04 -16.08 5.04
CA GLN A 118 17.24 -17.47 5.44
C GLN A 118 15.87 -18.12 5.41
N VAL A 119 15.61 -18.89 4.37
CA VAL A 119 14.44 -19.73 4.24
C VAL A 119 14.58 -20.85 5.26
N PHE A 120 14.14 -20.58 6.49
CA PHE A 120 13.41 -21.58 7.24
C PHE A 120 11.94 -21.27 7.00
N SER A 121 11.12 -22.30 6.77
CA SER A 121 9.65 -22.17 6.76
C SER A 121 9.19 -21.80 8.18
N VAL A 122 9.50 -20.59 8.61
CA VAL A 122 8.98 -19.92 9.78
C VAL A 122 7.94 -18.98 9.21
N VAL A 123 6.71 -19.09 9.71
CA VAL A 123 5.67 -18.09 9.47
C VAL A 123 6.26 -16.73 9.86
N ILE A 124 6.67 -15.93 8.88
CA ILE A 124 7.13 -14.57 9.14
C ILE A 124 5.88 -13.79 9.52
N PHE A 125 5.72 -13.54 10.81
CA PHE A 125 4.75 -12.57 11.28
C PHE A 125 5.14 -11.23 10.68
N PHE A 126 4.31 -10.70 9.80
CA PHE A 126 4.40 -9.30 9.45
C PHE A 126 4.25 -8.51 10.74
N LYS A 127 5.30 -7.79 11.11
CA LYS A 127 5.24 -6.90 12.27
C LYS A 127 4.29 -5.72 12.01
N CYS A 128 3.99 -5.43 10.75
CA CYS A 128 2.98 -4.48 10.30
C CYS A 128 1.93 -5.17 9.40
N PRO A 129 0.95 -5.90 9.97
CA PRO A 129 -0.16 -6.48 9.21
C PRO A 129 -0.96 -5.43 8.43
N MET A 130 -1.52 -5.88 7.31
CA MET A 130 -2.55 -5.14 6.58
C MET A 130 -3.93 -5.77 6.79
N GLU A 131 -4.92 -4.96 7.14
CA GLU A 131 -6.29 -5.45 7.36
C GLU A 131 -7.32 -4.61 6.61
N ASN A 132 -8.39 -5.25 6.16
CA ASN A 132 -9.49 -4.60 5.44
C ASN A 132 -9.01 -3.80 4.21
N PHE A 133 -8.11 -4.40 3.43
CA PHE A 133 -7.64 -3.87 2.15
C PHE A 133 -8.61 -4.26 1.04
N SER A 134 -9.01 -3.31 0.19
CA SER A 134 -9.90 -3.57 -0.94
C SER A 134 -9.41 -2.85 -2.20
N MET A 135 -9.57 -3.51 -3.35
CA MET A 135 -9.32 -2.91 -4.66
C MET A 135 -10.38 -3.29 -5.67
N GLN A 136 -10.90 -2.30 -6.39
CA GLN A 136 -12.06 -2.49 -7.28
C GLN A 136 -11.94 -1.60 -8.53
N ASN A 137 -12.52 -2.04 -9.65
CA ASN A 137 -12.66 -1.29 -10.90
C ASN A 137 -11.33 -0.74 -11.47
N LEU A 138 -10.40 -1.65 -11.78
CA LEU A 138 -9.09 -1.34 -12.36
C LEU A 138 -9.11 -1.52 -13.89
N THR A 139 -8.62 -0.54 -14.67
CA THR A 139 -8.55 -0.69 -16.14
C THR A 139 -7.45 -1.63 -16.62
N ARG A 140 -6.45 -1.92 -15.78
CA ARG A 140 -5.44 -2.95 -15.99
C ARG A 140 -5.20 -3.69 -14.69
N ARG A 141 -5.15 -5.02 -14.77
CA ARG A 141 -4.92 -5.91 -13.64
C ARG A 141 -3.58 -6.60 -13.81
N SER A 142 -2.53 -5.97 -13.31
CA SER A 142 -1.29 -6.67 -12.99
C SER A 142 -0.96 -6.34 -11.55
N LEU A 143 -1.17 -7.34 -10.69
CA LEU A 143 -0.75 -7.29 -9.30
C LEU A 143 0.61 -7.97 -9.23
N LEU A 144 1.67 -7.18 -9.05
CA LEU A 144 2.98 -7.69 -8.70
C LEU A 144 3.05 -7.73 -7.18
N VAL A 145 2.77 -8.90 -6.63
CA VAL A 145 3.05 -9.17 -5.23
C VAL A 145 4.48 -9.70 -5.14
N SER A 146 5.35 -9.07 -4.34
CA SER A 146 6.65 -9.66 -4.06
C SER A 146 6.44 -10.99 -3.32
N GLU A 147 7.28 -12.00 -3.58
CA GLU A 147 7.07 -13.44 -3.32
C GLU A 147 6.72 -13.87 -1.87
N ASN A 148 6.62 -12.94 -0.92
CA ASN A 148 6.39 -13.21 0.50
C ASN A 148 4.92 -13.06 0.97
N PHE A 149 3.96 -12.86 0.08
CA PHE A 149 2.56 -12.57 0.47
C PHE A 149 1.69 -13.80 0.74
N LEU A 150 2.25 -15.01 0.67
CA LEU A 150 1.54 -16.23 1.02
C LEU A 150 1.51 -16.51 2.54
N SER A 151 1.99 -15.60 3.40
CA SER A 151 1.77 -15.72 4.85
C SER A 151 0.48 -15.00 5.26
N THR A 152 -0.54 -15.84 5.45
CA THR A 152 -1.72 -15.72 6.31
C THR A 152 -1.78 -14.45 7.17
N VAL A 153 -2.81 -13.63 6.95
CA VAL A 153 -3.29 -12.64 7.93
C VAL A 153 -3.68 -13.39 9.20
N TYR A 154 -2.90 -13.24 10.27
CA TYR A 154 -3.18 -13.81 11.59
C TYR A 154 -3.62 -12.69 12.55
N ASP A 155 -4.82 -12.83 13.12
CA ASP A 155 -5.38 -11.96 14.16
C ASP A 155 -5.01 -12.55 15.55
N PRO A 156 -4.17 -11.88 16.35
CA PRO A 156 -3.72 -12.41 17.64
C PRO A 156 -4.77 -12.32 18.76
N TYR A 157 -5.98 -11.82 18.50
CA TYR A 157 -7.03 -11.64 19.52
C TYR A 157 -8.23 -12.60 19.41
N ASN A 158 -8.21 -13.56 18.49
CA ASN A 158 -9.35 -14.46 18.29
C ASN A 158 -8.90 -15.93 18.08
N ASP A 159 -9.00 -16.75 19.13
CA ASP A 159 -8.56 -18.16 19.19
C ASP A 159 -9.54 -19.14 18.52
N HIS A 160 -10.41 -18.63 17.66
CA HIS A 160 -11.28 -19.44 16.82
C HIS A 160 -10.93 -19.20 15.37
N HIS A 161 -10.43 -20.25 14.71
CA HIS A 161 -10.15 -20.34 13.28
C HIS A 161 -11.22 -19.67 12.41
N GLN A 162 -11.10 -18.36 12.18
CA GLN A 162 -11.78 -17.67 11.09
C GLN A 162 -10.77 -17.50 9.97
N ARG A 163 -10.74 -18.50 9.07
CA ARG A 163 -10.44 -18.24 7.66
C ARG A 163 -11.33 -17.08 7.21
N LEU A 164 -10.77 -16.08 6.51
CA LEU A 164 -11.42 -15.13 5.56
C LEU A 164 -10.52 -13.87 5.45
N LYS A 165 -10.23 -13.24 4.30
CA LYS A 165 -10.68 -13.32 2.92
C LYS A 165 -9.47 -13.16 2.00
N THR A 166 -9.38 -14.03 1.00
CA THR A 166 -8.64 -13.81 -0.24
C THR A 166 -8.83 -12.37 -0.73
N VAL A 167 -7.75 -11.72 -1.17
CA VAL A 167 -7.85 -10.51 -2.00
C VAL A 167 -8.55 -10.92 -3.29
N PHE A 168 -9.88 -10.78 -3.33
CA PHE A 168 -10.63 -11.00 -4.56
C PHE A 168 -10.35 -9.84 -5.50
N VAL A 169 -9.52 -10.10 -6.50
CA VAL A 169 -9.46 -9.30 -7.72
C VAL A 169 -10.55 -9.87 -8.65
N PHE A 170 -11.80 -9.43 -8.48
CA PHE A 170 -12.86 -9.66 -9.48
C PHE A 170 -12.68 -8.75 -10.66
#